data_AF-A0A523RSA8-F1
#
_entry.id   AF-A0A523RSA8-F1
#
_cell.length_a   1.000
_cell.length_b   1.000
_cell.length_c   1.000
_cell.angle_alpha   90.00
_cell.angle_beta   90.00
_cell.angle_gamma   90.00
#
_symmetry.space_group_name_H-M   'P 1'
#
loop_
_entity.id
_entity.type
_entity.pdbx_description
1 polymer ?
#
loop_
_entity_poly.entity_id
_entity_poly.type
_entity_poly.pdbx_seq_one_letter_code
_entity_poly.pdbx_strand_id
1 'polypeptide(L)'
;MAQLSSLRSIVSSTHESGSVSKLAGFGNIFGIIAAAVGLFAGVSLVPIPSLSWEQTSVIPFEWVFGGSALFPFFMIGFMALMSVSLMLQYQGSKGLSSKLGSNLAKVFWVSAFAAFVVVAHVWLNFEGVSRFSQISGFLTIIYLLGTLFVITWQIGSVIYTDSSKTWIGFLAGMLNALFIPVLALGQALSPLLIYAAYGILLVGQLMSLLFWWSPFDTIREYARSPSKAKIAFGLTGLLTFVIGLGAVFVGPILTSQGVSIWSPWSTLATLTTFQTNPALVFALLAMMLYWLMLSPRLGARELKAATIGEDIIKGGNKALMLFLVFIGMLAAGQAGAFTEGVGGLGFFMVIAPAGIMFIMGALYTAK
;
A
#
# COMPACT_ATOMS: atom_id res chain seq x y z
N MET A 1 -26.44 -28.15 -6.88
CA MET A 1 -25.11 -27.50 -6.68
C MET A 1 -24.62 -27.55 -5.23
N ALA A 2 -25.46 -27.31 -4.20
CA ALA A 2 -25.05 -27.33 -2.78
C ALA A 2 -24.49 -28.69 -2.28
N GLN A 3 -24.96 -29.82 -2.83
CA GLN A 3 -24.45 -31.15 -2.47
C GLN A 3 -23.07 -31.47 -3.10
N LEU A 4 -22.72 -30.83 -4.21
CA LEU A 4 -21.41 -30.97 -4.85
C LEU A 4 -20.33 -30.14 -4.14
N SER A 5 -20.70 -28.99 -3.56
CA SER A 5 -19.81 -28.21 -2.70
C SER A 5 -19.55 -28.89 -1.36
N SER A 6 -20.56 -29.56 -0.77
CA SER A 6 -20.36 -30.33 0.46
C SER A 6 -19.53 -31.59 0.23
N LEU A 7 -19.67 -32.25 -0.92
CA LEU A 7 -18.82 -33.40 -1.27
C LEU A 7 -17.36 -32.98 -1.54
N ARG A 8 -17.12 -31.82 -2.17
CA ARG A 8 -15.76 -31.25 -2.27
C ARG A 8 -15.18 -30.88 -0.91
N SER A 9 -15.97 -30.33 0.01
CA SER A 9 -15.48 -29.97 1.35
C SER A 9 -15.17 -31.19 2.21
N ILE A 10 -15.95 -32.28 2.06
CA ILE A 10 -15.72 -33.54 2.78
C ILE A 10 -14.48 -34.25 2.23
N VAL A 11 -14.29 -34.30 0.90
CA VAL A 11 -13.10 -34.90 0.27
C VAL A 11 -11.83 -34.07 0.52
N SER A 12 -11.93 -32.75 0.72
CA SER A 12 -10.78 -31.93 1.14
C SER A 12 -10.50 -31.99 2.64
N SER A 13 -11.43 -32.48 3.47
CA SER A 13 -11.27 -32.49 4.94
C SER A 13 -10.44 -33.67 5.45
N THR A 14 -10.21 -34.69 4.63
CA THR A 14 -9.45 -35.91 4.99
C THR A 14 -7.93 -35.77 4.85
N HIS A 15 -7.44 -34.66 4.31
CA HIS A 15 -6.03 -34.32 4.28
C HIS A 15 -5.88 -32.83 4.52
N GLU A 16 -5.40 -32.40 5.68
CA GLU A 16 -4.53 -31.21 5.82
C GLU A 16 -4.13 -30.96 7.29
N SER A 17 -3.38 -31.87 7.91
CA SER A 17 -2.54 -31.54 9.08
C SER A 17 -1.29 -30.72 8.67
N GLY A 18 -1.34 -30.04 7.51
CA GLY A 18 -0.22 -29.37 6.88
C GLY A 18 -0.21 -27.87 7.11
N SER A 19 0.96 -27.27 6.91
CA SER A 19 1.13 -25.81 6.87
C SER A 19 0.42 -25.20 5.65
N VAL A 20 -0.07 -23.97 5.75
CA VAL A 20 -0.75 -23.25 4.64
C VAL A 20 0.06 -23.29 3.34
N SER A 21 1.36 -22.98 3.40
CA SER A 21 2.28 -23.20 2.28
C SER A 21 3.74 -23.01 2.71
N LYS A 22 4.56 -24.07 2.62
CA LYS A 22 6.00 -23.94 2.88
C LYS A 22 6.70 -23.03 1.86
N LEU A 23 6.32 -23.15 0.58
CA LEU A 23 6.89 -22.38 -0.53
C LEU A 23 6.64 -20.87 -0.37
N ALA A 24 5.41 -20.47 -0.01
CA ALA A 24 5.11 -19.06 0.23
C ALA A 24 5.88 -18.52 1.45
N GLY A 25 6.07 -19.34 2.48
CA GLY A 25 6.94 -19.00 3.60
C GLY A 25 8.39 -18.77 3.17
N PHE A 26 8.96 -19.65 2.34
CA PHE A 26 10.30 -19.40 1.75
C PHE A 26 10.37 -18.07 0.98
N GLY A 27 9.29 -17.69 0.28
CA GLY A 27 9.17 -16.36 -0.32
C GLY A 27 9.41 -15.22 0.67
N ASN A 28 8.86 -15.30 1.88
CA ASN A 28 9.05 -14.25 2.89
C ASN A 28 10.46 -14.17 3.43
N ILE A 29 11.31 -15.19 3.27
CA ILE A 29 12.74 -15.06 3.61
C ILE A 29 13.40 -14.00 2.72
N PHE A 30 13.07 -13.95 1.42
CA PHE A 30 13.53 -12.88 0.54
C PHE A 30 12.99 -11.51 0.96
N GLY A 31 11.74 -11.45 1.44
CA GLY A 31 11.15 -10.22 1.98
C GLY A 31 11.83 -9.75 3.27
N ILE A 32 12.21 -10.68 4.16
CA ILE A 32 13.00 -10.42 5.38
C ILE A 32 14.38 -9.85 5.01
N ILE A 33 15.05 -10.46 4.03
CA ILE A 33 16.34 -9.97 3.53
C ILE A 33 16.19 -8.57 2.92
N ALA A 34 15.15 -8.33 2.11
CA ALA A 34 14.87 -7.02 1.54
C ALA A 34 14.62 -5.96 2.62
N ALA A 35 13.85 -6.30 3.66
CA ALA A 35 13.60 -5.42 4.79
C ALA A 35 14.89 -5.10 5.56
N ALA A 36 15.77 -6.08 5.77
CA ALA A 36 17.07 -5.88 6.39
C ALA A 36 17.95 -4.96 5.55
N VAL A 37 18.02 -5.18 4.23
CA VAL A 37 18.73 -4.28 3.30
C VAL A 37 18.21 -2.85 3.40
N GLY A 38 16.88 -2.66 3.41
CA GLY A 38 16.28 -1.34 3.58
C GLY A 38 16.63 -0.69 4.93
N LEU A 39 16.62 -1.48 6.01
CA LEU A 39 16.99 -1.00 7.35
C LEU A 39 18.46 -0.55 7.41
N PHE A 40 19.38 -1.27 6.77
CA PHE A 40 20.78 -0.87 6.70
C PHE A 40 21.01 0.33 5.77
N ALA A 41 20.26 0.40 4.66
CA ALA A 41 20.40 1.47 3.69
C ALA A 41 19.90 2.83 4.23
N GLY A 42 18.87 2.83 5.08
CA GLY A 42 18.36 4.05 5.71
C GLY A 42 17.70 5.05 4.75
N VAL A 43 17.37 4.61 3.53
CA VAL A 43 16.79 5.41 2.46
C VAL A 43 15.53 4.75 1.91
N SER A 44 14.63 5.52 1.31
CA SER A 44 13.42 4.96 0.71
C SER A 44 13.76 4.22 -0.59
N LEU A 45 13.57 2.90 -0.59
CA LEU A 45 13.88 1.98 -1.70
C LEU A 45 12.61 1.61 -2.48
N VAL A 46 11.44 2.12 -2.06
CA VAL A 46 10.21 2.05 -2.83
C VAL A 46 10.04 3.39 -3.54
N PRO A 47 9.75 3.41 -4.85
CA PRO A 47 9.55 4.66 -5.58
C PRO A 47 8.20 5.30 -5.27
N ILE A 48 8.13 5.97 -4.11
CA ILE A 48 7.01 6.78 -3.65
C ILE A 48 7.38 8.28 -3.70
N PRO A 49 6.40 9.18 -3.89
CA PRO A 49 6.64 10.61 -4.08
C PRO A 49 7.49 11.19 -2.96
N SER A 50 8.39 12.12 -3.28
CA SER A 50 9.44 12.68 -2.39
C SER A 50 10.66 11.78 -2.13
N LEU A 51 11.00 10.86 -3.05
CA LEU A 51 12.31 10.21 -2.99
C LEU A 51 13.43 11.28 -2.94
N SER A 52 14.39 11.06 -2.04
CA SER A 52 15.60 11.85 -1.82
C SER A 52 16.55 11.80 -3.04
N TRP A 53 16.11 12.33 -4.17
CA TRP A 53 16.97 12.75 -5.28
C TRP A 53 17.43 14.18 -5.06
N GLU A 54 17.84 14.49 -3.83
CA GLU A 54 18.15 15.85 -3.39
C GLU A 54 19.15 16.49 -4.35
N GLN A 55 18.75 17.56 -5.01
CA GLN A 55 19.63 18.49 -5.69
C GLN A 55 20.82 18.85 -4.77
N THR A 56 22.04 18.39 -5.06
CA THR A 56 23.19 18.59 -4.16
C THR A 56 23.99 19.86 -4.42
N SER A 57 23.87 20.49 -5.60
CA SER A 57 24.35 21.85 -5.84
C SER A 57 23.71 22.47 -7.09
N VAL A 58 23.77 23.80 -7.21
CA VAL A 58 23.35 24.58 -8.40
C VAL A 58 24.49 25.50 -8.83
N ILE A 59 25.69 24.98 -9.12
CA ILE A 59 26.77 25.81 -9.71
C ILE A 59 27.75 24.93 -10.52
N PRO A 60 28.13 25.30 -11.77
CA PRO A 60 27.36 25.96 -12.81
C PRO A 60 27.10 24.96 -13.96
N PHE A 61 25.84 24.57 -14.16
CA PHE A 61 25.36 23.73 -15.28
C PHE A 61 25.62 22.21 -15.26
N GLU A 62 25.96 21.63 -14.11
CA GLU A 62 25.74 20.21 -13.88
C GLU A 62 24.85 20.04 -12.64
N TRP A 63 23.70 19.39 -12.84
CA TRP A 63 22.84 19.01 -11.74
C TRP A 63 23.43 17.74 -11.13
N VAL A 64 24.07 17.85 -9.97
CA VAL A 64 24.49 16.68 -9.20
C VAL A 64 23.27 16.20 -8.42
N PHE A 65 22.74 15.05 -8.80
CA PHE A 65 21.73 14.36 -8.00
C PHE A 65 22.38 13.82 -6.74
N GLY A 66 21.83 14.17 -5.59
CA GLY A 66 22.16 13.66 -4.26
C GLY A 66 21.65 12.25 -4.03
N GLY A 67 21.93 11.36 -4.98
CA GLY A 67 21.93 9.94 -4.73
C GLY A 67 23.36 9.49 -4.52
N SER A 68 23.60 8.69 -3.48
CA SER A 68 24.74 7.78 -3.50
C SER A 68 24.73 7.03 -4.84
N ALA A 69 25.87 6.85 -5.50
CA ALA A 69 25.97 5.99 -6.69
C ALA A 69 25.42 4.57 -6.43
N LEU A 70 25.29 4.18 -5.16
CA LEU A 70 24.74 2.91 -4.71
C LEU A 70 23.20 2.89 -4.59
N PHE A 71 22.54 4.05 -4.52
CA PHE A 71 21.08 4.14 -4.35
C PHE A 71 20.27 3.34 -5.39
N PRO A 72 20.59 3.40 -6.70
CA PRO A 72 19.86 2.64 -7.71
C PRO A 72 20.05 1.14 -7.53
N PHE A 73 21.27 0.72 -7.16
CA PHE A 73 21.59 -0.67 -6.87
C PHE A 73 20.84 -1.17 -5.63
N PHE A 74 20.73 -0.37 -4.57
CA PHE A 74 19.92 -0.73 -3.40
C PHE A 74 18.43 -0.82 -3.73
N MET A 75 17.90 0.11 -4.54
CA MET A 75 16.50 0.08 -4.98
C MET A 75 16.22 -1.14 -5.86
N ILE A 76 17.08 -1.41 -6.85
CA ILE A 76 16.98 -2.58 -7.72
C ILE A 76 17.05 -3.86 -6.88
N GLY A 77 18.02 -3.96 -5.97
CA GLY A 77 18.18 -5.12 -5.09
C GLY A 77 16.95 -5.35 -4.22
N PHE A 78 16.44 -4.30 -3.59
CA PHE A 78 15.22 -4.36 -2.78
C PHE A 78 14.01 -4.81 -3.62
N MET A 79 13.71 -4.11 -4.72
CA MET A 79 12.54 -4.41 -5.55
C MET A 79 12.63 -5.79 -6.21
N ALA A 80 13.83 -6.25 -6.58
CA ALA A 80 14.05 -7.60 -7.12
C ALA A 80 13.80 -8.68 -6.05
N LEU A 81 14.34 -8.51 -4.84
CA LEU A 81 14.08 -9.44 -3.72
C LEU A 81 12.59 -9.48 -3.37
N MET A 82 11.92 -8.32 -3.33
CA MET A 82 10.48 -8.23 -3.12
C MET A 82 9.69 -8.92 -4.24
N SER A 83 10.10 -8.76 -5.50
CA SER A 83 9.46 -9.44 -6.65
C SER A 83 9.56 -10.96 -6.52
N VAL A 84 10.75 -11.49 -6.22
CA VAL A 84 10.97 -12.93 -6.00
C VAL A 84 10.13 -13.43 -4.81
N SER A 85 10.11 -12.66 -3.71
CA SER A 85 9.30 -12.96 -2.53
C SER A 85 7.83 -13.14 -2.89
N LEU A 86 7.25 -12.16 -3.58
CA LEU A 86 5.84 -12.13 -3.96
C LEU A 86 5.51 -13.21 -5.01
N MET A 87 6.45 -13.54 -5.91
CA MET A 87 6.29 -14.60 -6.90
C MET A 87 6.18 -15.98 -6.22
N LEU A 88 7.04 -16.26 -5.24
CA LEU A 88 6.99 -17.50 -4.46
C LEU A 88 5.72 -17.58 -3.60
N GLN A 89 5.30 -16.45 -3.02
CA GLN A 89 4.03 -16.35 -2.31
C GLN A 89 2.84 -16.65 -3.23
N TYR A 90 2.82 -16.10 -4.46
CA TYR A 90 1.78 -16.41 -5.44
C TYR A 90 1.72 -17.91 -5.75
N GLN A 91 2.86 -18.53 -6.08
CA GLN A 91 2.92 -19.97 -6.38
C GLN A 91 2.43 -20.81 -5.20
N GLY A 92 2.82 -20.44 -3.98
CA GLY A 92 2.40 -21.12 -2.75
C GLY A 92 0.96 -20.84 -2.33
N SER A 93 0.35 -19.75 -2.81
CA SER A 93 -1.01 -19.33 -2.43
C SER A 93 -2.15 -20.07 -3.15
N LYS A 94 -1.83 -20.96 -4.11
CA LYS A 94 -2.86 -21.69 -4.89
C LYS A 94 -3.78 -22.54 -4.00
N GLY A 95 -3.21 -23.21 -2.99
CA GLY A 95 -3.98 -23.98 -2.01
C GLY A 95 -4.90 -23.09 -1.16
N LEU A 96 -4.35 -21.98 -0.66
CA LEU A 96 -5.13 -20.96 0.07
C LEU A 96 -6.30 -20.43 -0.77
N SER A 97 -6.04 -20.08 -2.05
CA SER A 97 -7.06 -19.55 -2.97
C SER A 97 -8.21 -20.52 -3.19
N SER A 98 -7.91 -21.82 -3.30
CA SER A 98 -8.91 -22.88 -3.44
C SER A 98 -9.82 -22.95 -2.21
N LYS A 99 -9.24 -22.96 -1.00
CA LYS A 99 -9.98 -23.01 0.28
C LYS A 99 -10.82 -21.76 0.52
N LEU A 100 -10.29 -20.61 0.10
CA LEU A 100 -10.93 -19.31 0.20
C LEU A 100 -12.02 -19.09 -0.88
N GLY A 101 -12.03 -19.88 -1.96
CA GLY A 101 -12.93 -19.65 -3.10
C GLY A 101 -12.75 -18.26 -3.73
N SER A 102 -11.56 -17.67 -3.60
CA SER A 102 -11.27 -16.28 -3.96
C SER A 102 -10.00 -16.21 -4.80
N ASN A 103 -10.06 -15.37 -5.84
CA ASN A 103 -8.91 -15.10 -6.72
C ASN A 103 -8.01 -13.97 -6.20
N LEU A 104 -8.25 -13.45 -4.99
CA LEU A 104 -7.49 -12.32 -4.44
C LEU A 104 -5.99 -12.61 -4.36
N ALA A 105 -5.56 -13.86 -4.15
CA ALA A 105 -4.14 -14.20 -4.11
C ALA A 105 -3.39 -13.98 -5.44
N LYS A 106 -4.11 -13.84 -6.56
CA LYS A 106 -3.51 -13.38 -7.83
C LYS A 106 -2.86 -12.01 -7.70
N VAL A 107 -3.24 -11.20 -6.71
CA VAL A 107 -2.60 -9.90 -6.47
C VAL A 107 -1.11 -10.04 -6.15
N PHE A 108 -0.66 -11.15 -5.54
CA PHE A 108 0.76 -11.38 -5.30
C PHE A 108 1.55 -11.45 -6.60
N TRP A 109 0.98 -12.05 -7.65
CA TRP A 109 1.57 -12.05 -8.99
C TRP A 109 1.62 -10.65 -9.59
N VAL A 110 0.54 -9.89 -9.49
CA VAL A 110 0.49 -8.51 -10.00
C VAL A 110 1.51 -7.63 -9.29
N SER A 111 1.64 -7.75 -7.96
CA SER A 111 2.66 -7.03 -7.17
C SER A 111 4.08 -7.45 -7.55
N ALA A 112 4.32 -8.75 -7.76
CA ALA A 112 5.62 -9.24 -8.21
C ALA A 112 6.00 -8.66 -9.58
N PHE A 113 5.04 -8.64 -10.51
CA PHE A 113 5.22 -8.05 -11.84
C PHE A 113 5.46 -6.54 -11.77
N ALA A 114 4.68 -5.80 -10.98
CA ALA A 114 4.86 -4.36 -10.80
C ALA A 114 6.26 -4.05 -10.23
N ALA A 115 6.73 -4.81 -9.25
CA ALA A 115 8.07 -4.69 -8.70
C ALA A 115 9.16 -4.98 -9.74
N PHE A 116 8.96 -6.01 -10.58
CA PHE A 116 9.88 -6.33 -11.66
C PHE A 116 9.95 -5.23 -12.73
N VAL A 117 8.82 -4.63 -13.10
CA VAL A 117 8.78 -3.51 -14.06
C VAL A 117 9.50 -2.29 -13.50
N VAL A 118 9.41 -2.01 -12.19
CA VAL A 118 10.23 -0.99 -11.51
C VAL A 118 11.71 -1.30 -11.68
N VAL A 119 12.15 -2.53 -11.38
CA VAL A 119 13.55 -2.95 -11.53
C VAL A 119 14.04 -2.73 -12.96
N ALA A 120 13.28 -3.21 -13.95
CA ALA A 120 13.63 -3.06 -15.37
C ALA A 120 13.72 -1.60 -15.79
N HIS A 121 12.80 -0.75 -15.32
CA HIS A 121 12.82 0.68 -15.65
C HIS A 121 14.04 1.39 -15.07
N VAL A 122 14.37 1.17 -13.79
CA VAL A 122 15.56 1.75 -13.16
C VAL A 122 16.82 1.25 -13.85
N TRP A 123 16.96 -0.06 -14.06
CA TRP A 123 18.15 -0.64 -14.69
C TRP A 123 18.42 -0.07 -16.09
N LEU A 124 17.37 0.07 -16.92
CA LEU A 124 17.53 0.51 -18.31
C LEU A 124 17.64 2.02 -18.47
N ASN A 125 17.02 2.81 -17.57
CA ASN A 125 16.86 4.26 -17.79
C ASN A 125 17.64 5.12 -16.81
N PHE A 126 18.14 4.57 -15.68
CA PHE A 126 18.83 5.37 -14.67
C PHE A 126 20.11 6.02 -15.22
N GLU A 127 20.98 5.23 -15.88
CA GLU A 127 22.21 5.76 -16.50
C GLU A 127 21.90 6.78 -17.62
N GLY A 128 20.71 6.70 -18.22
CA GLY A 128 20.23 7.63 -19.22
C GLY A 128 19.83 9.00 -18.69
N VAL A 129 19.68 9.17 -17.36
CA VAL A 129 19.37 10.46 -16.72
C VAL A 129 20.65 11.25 -16.50
N SER A 130 21.20 11.80 -17.60
CA SER A 130 22.44 12.59 -17.56
C SER A 130 22.19 14.10 -17.50
N ARG A 131 20.96 14.56 -17.74
CA ARG A 131 20.59 15.98 -17.80
C ARG A 131 19.33 16.29 -17.01
N PHE A 132 19.23 17.52 -16.51
CA PHE A 132 18.09 17.97 -15.70
C PHE A 132 16.74 17.83 -16.40
N SER A 133 16.69 18.12 -17.70
CA SER A 133 15.45 18.02 -18.47
C SER A 133 14.87 16.60 -18.53
N GLN A 134 15.66 15.56 -18.24
CA GLN A 134 15.24 14.16 -18.31
C GLN A 134 14.71 13.63 -16.96
N ILE A 135 15.01 14.31 -15.85
CA ILE A 135 14.64 13.87 -14.49
C ILE A 135 13.15 13.73 -14.36
N SER A 136 12.43 14.77 -14.75
CA SER A 136 11.01 14.86 -14.46
C SER A 136 10.26 13.77 -15.22
N GLY A 137 10.71 13.43 -16.43
CA GLY A 137 10.23 12.26 -17.18
C GLY A 137 10.53 10.93 -16.46
N PHE A 138 11.74 10.73 -15.96
CA PHE A 138 12.10 9.54 -15.17
C PHE A 138 11.26 9.43 -13.88
N LEU A 139 11.14 10.52 -13.11
CA LEU A 139 10.36 10.57 -11.87
C LEU A 139 8.86 10.33 -12.11
N THR A 140 8.30 10.89 -13.18
CA THR A 140 6.91 10.69 -13.58
C THR A 140 6.61 9.19 -13.79
N ILE A 141 7.48 8.50 -14.53
CA ILE A 141 7.32 7.07 -14.82
C ILE A 141 7.59 6.22 -13.57
N ILE A 142 8.68 6.48 -12.84
CA ILE A 142 9.03 5.65 -11.68
C ILE A 142 7.97 5.78 -10.56
N TYR A 143 7.41 6.97 -10.32
CA TYR A 143 6.33 7.14 -9.33
C TYR A 143 5.00 6.57 -9.80
N LEU A 144 4.72 6.55 -11.11
CA LEU A 144 3.58 5.81 -11.65
C LEU A 144 3.71 4.31 -11.36
N LEU A 145 4.86 3.72 -11.71
CA LEU A 145 5.14 2.31 -11.49
C LEU A 145 5.16 1.96 -9.99
N GLY A 146 5.76 2.81 -9.17
CA GLY A 146 5.74 2.67 -7.71
C GLY A 146 4.35 2.73 -7.12
N THR A 147 3.50 3.64 -7.60
CA THR A 147 2.09 3.73 -7.16
C THR A 147 1.33 2.44 -7.47
N LEU A 148 1.52 1.87 -8.66
CA LEU A 148 0.91 0.58 -9.02
C LEU A 148 1.36 -0.54 -8.08
N PHE A 149 2.66 -0.61 -7.78
CA PHE A 149 3.19 -1.57 -6.81
C PHE A 149 2.58 -1.37 -5.41
N VAL A 150 2.48 -0.13 -4.93
CA VAL A 150 1.89 0.15 -3.60
C VAL A 150 0.42 -0.26 -3.56
N ILE A 151 -0.36 0.03 -4.60
CA ILE A 151 -1.77 -0.38 -4.65
C ILE A 151 -1.90 -1.89 -4.50
N THR A 152 -1.14 -2.67 -5.28
CA THR A 152 -1.22 -4.13 -5.24
C THR A 152 -0.62 -4.70 -3.96
N TRP A 153 0.38 -4.04 -3.37
CA TRP A 153 0.95 -4.35 -2.06
C TRP A 153 -0.08 -4.20 -0.93
N GLN A 154 -0.81 -3.09 -0.91
CA GLN A 154 -1.84 -2.86 0.11
C GLN A 154 -2.96 -3.89 0.00
N ILE A 155 -3.40 -4.22 -1.23
CA ILE A 155 -4.39 -5.28 -1.45
C ILE A 155 -3.84 -6.66 -1.04
N GLY A 156 -2.57 -6.96 -1.32
CA GLY A 156 -1.93 -8.20 -0.86
C GLY A 156 -1.89 -8.32 0.66
N SER A 157 -1.63 -7.21 1.35
CA SER A 157 -1.62 -7.15 2.82
C SER A 157 -2.98 -7.49 3.44
N VAL A 158 -4.08 -7.18 2.76
CA VAL A 158 -5.45 -7.52 3.20
C VAL A 158 -5.67 -9.03 3.29
N ILE A 159 -5.03 -9.81 2.40
CA ILE A 159 -5.21 -11.27 2.36
C ILE A 159 -4.86 -11.86 3.73
N TYR A 160 -3.72 -11.49 4.30
CA TYR A 160 -3.29 -11.98 5.61
C TYR A 160 -4.30 -11.71 6.73
N THR A 161 -4.86 -10.51 6.74
CA THR A 161 -5.82 -10.08 7.77
C THR A 161 -7.19 -10.73 7.58
N ASP A 162 -7.71 -10.80 6.35
CA ASP A 162 -9.04 -11.32 6.09
C ASP A 162 -9.09 -12.86 6.13
N SER A 163 -8.00 -13.53 5.72
CA SER A 163 -7.93 -14.99 5.66
C SER A 163 -7.54 -15.66 6.98
N SER A 164 -7.17 -14.92 8.02
CA SER A 164 -6.68 -15.51 9.28
C SER A 164 -7.68 -15.45 10.43
N LYS A 165 -7.70 -16.49 11.27
CA LYS A 165 -8.39 -16.51 12.58
C LYS A 165 -7.49 -16.04 13.74
N THR A 166 -6.19 -15.90 13.51
CA THR A 166 -5.17 -15.67 14.54
C THR A 166 -4.65 -14.24 14.50
N TRP A 167 -4.00 -13.82 15.59
CA TRP A 167 -3.31 -12.52 15.63
C TRP A 167 -2.10 -12.48 14.70
N ILE A 168 -1.53 -13.64 14.33
CA ILE A 168 -0.39 -13.72 13.41
C ILE A 168 -0.78 -13.16 12.03
N GLY A 169 -1.91 -13.58 11.45
CA GLY A 169 -2.34 -13.05 10.15
C GLY A 169 -2.78 -11.58 10.23
N PHE A 170 -3.37 -11.16 11.35
CA PHE A 170 -3.65 -9.75 11.60
C PHE A 170 -2.37 -8.91 11.58
N LEU A 171 -1.37 -9.27 12.39
CA LEU A 171 -0.09 -8.57 12.47
C LEU A 171 0.67 -8.62 11.13
N ALA A 172 0.65 -9.76 10.44
CA ALA A 172 1.22 -9.90 9.10
C ALA A 172 0.62 -8.87 8.13
N GLY A 173 -0.71 -8.79 8.03
CA GLY A 173 -1.34 -7.83 7.14
C GLY A 173 -1.15 -6.38 7.58
N MET A 174 -1.33 -6.08 8.87
CA MET A 174 -1.24 -4.72 9.39
C MET A 174 0.18 -4.14 9.27
N LEU A 175 1.21 -4.90 9.65
CA LEU A 175 2.59 -4.41 9.60
C LEU A 175 3.08 -4.26 8.15
N ASN A 176 2.73 -5.19 7.25
CA ASN A 176 3.02 -4.98 5.82
C ASN A 176 2.26 -3.78 5.26
N ALA A 177 1.01 -3.57 5.65
CA ALA A 177 0.24 -2.41 5.20
C ALA A 177 0.81 -1.08 5.73
N LEU A 178 1.29 -1.06 6.98
CA LEU A 178 1.89 0.12 7.63
C LEU A 178 3.26 0.50 7.08
N PHE A 179 4.00 -0.44 6.48
CA PHE A 179 5.32 -0.17 5.90
C PHE A 179 5.29 1.05 4.95
N ILE A 180 4.39 1.07 3.96
CA ILE A 180 4.38 2.14 2.95
C ILE A 180 3.96 3.51 3.52
N PRO A 181 2.87 3.63 4.30
CA PRO A 181 2.52 4.89 4.93
C PRO A 181 3.62 5.44 5.83
N VAL A 182 4.25 4.60 6.66
CA VAL A 182 5.35 5.05 7.54
C VAL A 182 6.59 5.44 6.72
N LEU A 183 6.89 4.70 5.64
CA LEU A 183 7.96 5.06 4.71
C LEU A 183 7.74 6.43 4.07
N ALA A 184 6.51 6.71 3.61
CA ALA A 184 6.13 7.99 3.03
C ALA A 184 6.17 9.14 4.06
N LEU A 185 5.72 8.90 5.30
CA LEU A 185 5.90 9.86 6.39
C LEU A 185 7.40 10.12 6.67
N GLY A 186 8.26 9.10 6.58
CA GLY A 186 9.69 9.27 6.81
C GLY A 186 10.39 10.10 5.75
N GLN A 187 9.93 10.06 4.50
CA GLN A 187 10.42 10.97 3.47
C GLN A 187 10.01 12.42 3.72
N ALA A 188 8.82 12.66 4.29
CA ALA A 188 8.31 14.01 4.50
C ALA A 188 8.70 14.64 5.84
N LEU A 189 8.87 13.83 6.90
CA LEU A 189 8.99 14.32 8.28
C LEU A 189 10.36 14.04 8.89
N SER A 190 10.87 12.81 8.78
CA SER A 190 12.10 12.42 9.46
C SER A 190 12.70 11.10 8.93
N PRO A 191 14.01 11.05 8.64
CA PRO A 191 14.70 9.81 8.28
C PRO A 191 14.57 8.69 9.32
N LEU A 192 14.35 9.01 10.61
CA LEU A 192 14.13 8.00 11.65
C LEU A 192 12.91 7.11 11.34
N LEU A 193 11.87 7.68 10.74
CA LEU A 193 10.68 6.94 10.33
C LEU A 193 10.95 6.02 9.14
N ILE A 194 11.96 6.28 8.31
CA ILE A 194 12.39 5.36 7.24
C ILE A 194 12.95 4.08 7.87
N TYR A 195 13.82 4.19 8.88
CA TYR A 195 14.29 3.04 9.64
C TYR A 195 13.13 2.31 10.34
N ALA A 196 12.21 3.06 10.95
CA ALA A 196 11.03 2.47 11.57
C ALA A 196 10.16 1.73 10.55
N ALA A 197 9.99 2.25 9.33
CA ALA A 197 9.24 1.60 8.27
C ALA A 197 9.85 0.24 7.88
N TYR A 198 11.17 0.16 7.71
CA TYR A 198 11.82 -1.12 7.42
C TYR A 198 11.84 -2.07 8.61
N GLY A 199 11.91 -1.56 9.84
CA GLY A 199 11.70 -2.37 11.05
C GLY A 199 10.29 -2.97 11.08
N ILE A 200 9.28 -2.17 10.77
CA ILE A 200 7.88 -2.62 10.63
C ILE A 200 7.76 -3.66 9.51
N LEU A 201 8.37 -3.43 8.34
CA LEU A 201 8.38 -4.40 7.24
C LEU A 201 9.04 -5.71 7.66
N LEU A 202 10.18 -5.66 8.35
CA LEU A 202 10.89 -6.84 8.84
C LEU A 202 10.00 -7.70 9.73
N VAL A 203 9.35 -7.08 10.73
CA VAL A 203 8.42 -7.78 11.61
C VAL A 203 7.20 -8.27 10.82
N GLY A 204 6.68 -7.48 9.87
CA GLY A 204 5.57 -7.87 9.01
C GLY A 204 5.88 -9.09 8.15
N GLN A 205 7.08 -9.17 7.58
CA GLN A 205 7.55 -10.30 6.78
C GLN A 205 7.78 -11.55 7.66
N LEU A 206 8.30 -11.39 8.88
CA LEU A 206 8.37 -12.47 9.88
C LEU A 206 6.99 -13.00 10.27
N MET A 207 6.02 -12.13 10.52
CA MET A 207 4.64 -12.55 10.80
C MET A 207 3.99 -13.22 9.59
N SER A 208 4.30 -12.76 8.38
CA SER A 208 3.83 -13.38 7.13
C SER A 208 4.43 -14.76 6.95
N LEU A 209 5.71 -14.96 7.30
CA LEU A 209 6.38 -16.27 7.30
C LEU A 209 5.65 -17.23 8.24
N LEU A 210 5.40 -16.79 9.48
CA LEU A 210 4.65 -17.57 10.46
C LEU A 210 3.22 -17.86 10.00
N PHE A 211 2.57 -16.92 9.31
CA PHE A 211 1.26 -17.14 8.70
C PHE A 211 1.30 -18.27 7.66
N TRP A 212 2.25 -18.27 6.72
CA TRP A 212 2.32 -19.32 5.70
C TRP A 212 2.70 -20.69 6.26
N TRP A 213 3.48 -20.72 7.34
CA TRP A 213 3.85 -21.97 8.01
C TRP A 213 2.84 -22.43 9.06
N SER A 214 1.84 -21.60 9.38
CA SER A 214 0.79 -21.97 10.31
C SER A 214 -0.07 -23.12 9.77
N PRO A 215 -0.72 -23.90 10.64
CA PRO A 215 -1.65 -24.95 10.22
C PRO A 215 -2.85 -24.37 9.46
N PHE A 216 -3.37 -25.12 8.48
CA PHE A 216 -4.55 -24.73 7.70
C PHE A 216 -5.82 -24.47 8.52
N ASP A 217 -5.89 -24.96 9.76
CA ASP A 217 -7.00 -24.71 10.69
C ASP A 217 -7.08 -23.25 11.14
N THR A 218 -5.95 -22.54 11.09
CA THR A 218 -5.84 -21.12 11.42
C THR A 218 -6.42 -20.21 10.32
N ILE A 219 -6.73 -20.78 9.14
CA ILE A 219 -7.35 -20.07 8.03
C ILE A 219 -8.86 -19.99 8.22
N ARG A 220 -9.42 -18.81 7.95
CA ARG A 220 -10.83 -18.50 8.05
C ARG A 220 -11.60 -18.99 6.84
N GLU A 221 -12.73 -19.65 7.09
CA GLU A 221 -13.75 -19.92 6.08
C GLU A 221 -14.64 -18.68 5.93
N TYR A 222 -14.97 -18.30 4.70
CA TYR A 222 -15.48 -16.97 4.28
C TYR A 222 -16.81 -16.48 4.91
N ALA A 223 -17.42 -17.22 5.84
CA ALA A 223 -18.81 -17.00 6.25
C ALA A 223 -19.02 -16.31 7.62
N ARG A 224 -18.00 -16.09 8.46
CA ARG A 224 -18.19 -15.47 9.80
C ARG A 224 -17.19 -14.35 10.05
N SER A 225 -17.62 -13.14 10.40
CA SER A 225 -16.74 -12.06 10.85
C SER A 225 -16.35 -12.31 12.32
N PRO A 226 -15.10 -12.73 12.63
CA PRO A 226 -14.67 -12.93 14.00
C PRO A 226 -14.59 -11.59 14.74
N SER A 227 -14.73 -11.62 16.07
CA SER A 227 -14.52 -10.43 16.92
C SER A 227 -13.20 -9.72 16.62
N LYS A 228 -12.14 -10.49 16.32
CA LYS A 228 -10.82 -9.99 15.92
C LYS A 228 -10.85 -9.15 14.65
N ALA A 229 -11.66 -9.49 13.65
CA ALA A 229 -11.75 -8.71 12.41
C ALA A 229 -12.41 -7.34 12.64
N LYS A 230 -13.33 -7.23 13.60
CA LYS A 230 -13.92 -5.95 13.99
C LYS A 230 -12.90 -5.06 14.72
N ILE A 231 -12.13 -5.64 15.65
CA ILE A 231 -11.04 -4.94 16.34
C ILE A 231 -9.97 -4.50 15.32
N ALA A 232 -9.61 -5.38 14.40
CA ALA A 232 -8.69 -5.09 13.31
C ALA A 232 -9.14 -3.89 12.47
N PHE A 233 -10.42 -3.86 12.07
CA PHE A 233 -10.98 -2.74 11.31
C PHE A 233 -10.96 -1.42 12.10
N GLY A 234 -11.30 -1.46 13.40
CA GLY A 234 -11.25 -0.27 14.26
C GLY A 234 -9.82 0.25 14.46
N LEU A 235 -8.87 -0.65 14.71
CA LEU A 235 -7.47 -0.29 14.88
C LEU A 235 -6.86 0.26 13.57
N THR A 236 -7.18 -0.30 12.42
CA THR A 236 -6.71 0.23 11.13
C THR A 236 -7.35 1.57 10.79
N GLY A 237 -8.61 1.79 11.17
CA GLY A 237 -9.24 3.12 11.10
C GLY A 237 -8.53 4.15 11.99
N LEU A 238 -8.22 3.80 13.24
CA LEU A 238 -7.44 4.65 14.15
C LEU A 238 -6.05 4.97 13.59
N LEU A 239 -5.35 3.97 13.05
CA LEU A 239 -4.04 4.16 12.42
C LEU A 239 -4.13 5.06 11.17
N THR A 240 -5.18 4.90 10.37
CA THR A 240 -5.46 5.80 9.23
C THR A 240 -5.63 7.24 9.69
N PHE A 241 -6.36 7.46 10.78
CA PHE A 241 -6.52 8.77 11.39
C PHE A 241 -5.17 9.34 11.87
N VAL A 242 -4.38 8.56 12.62
CA VAL A 242 -3.06 9.00 13.13
C VAL A 242 -2.10 9.35 11.99
N ILE A 243 -2.02 8.53 10.94
CA ILE A 243 -1.22 8.83 9.74
C ILE A 243 -1.74 10.10 9.05
N GLY A 244 -3.06 10.26 8.96
CA GLY A 244 -3.72 11.43 8.40
C GLY A 244 -3.40 12.74 9.12
N LEU A 245 -3.07 12.72 10.42
CA LEU A 245 -2.67 13.92 11.16
C LEU A 245 -1.46 14.61 10.51
N GLY A 246 -0.51 13.85 9.96
CA GLY A 246 0.64 14.41 9.24
C GLY A 246 0.18 15.25 8.04
N ALA A 247 -0.71 14.70 7.21
CA ALA A 247 -1.26 15.41 6.06
C ALA A 247 -2.11 16.64 6.46
N VAL A 248 -2.87 16.56 7.54
CA VAL A 248 -3.77 17.64 7.97
C VAL A 248 -3.04 18.80 8.67
N PHE A 249 -2.09 18.50 9.55
CA PHE A 249 -1.51 19.49 10.47
C PHE A 249 -0.10 19.96 10.09
N VAL A 250 0.68 19.17 9.34
CA VAL A 250 2.07 19.55 9.00
C VAL A 250 2.16 20.19 7.62
N GLY A 251 1.43 19.68 6.63
CA GLY A 251 1.55 20.11 5.23
C GLY A 251 0.87 21.43 4.81
N PRO A 252 -0.36 21.74 5.24
CA PRO A 252 -1.19 22.79 4.59
C PRO A 252 -1.16 24.18 5.25
N ILE A 253 -0.26 24.46 6.20
CA ILE A 253 -0.28 25.75 6.90
C ILE A 253 0.51 26.80 6.11
N LEU A 254 -0.17 27.85 5.65
CA LEU A 254 0.40 29.01 4.96
C LEU A 254 0.21 30.27 5.80
N THR A 255 1.21 31.14 5.87
CA THR A 255 1.06 32.46 6.51
C THR A 255 0.72 33.49 5.45
N SER A 256 -0.54 33.94 5.42
CA SER A 256 -0.99 35.03 4.55
C SER A 256 -1.25 36.26 5.40
N GLN A 257 -0.61 37.38 5.07
CA GLN A 257 -0.79 38.66 5.79
C GLN A 257 -0.59 38.55 7.32
N GLY A 258 0.33 37.69 7.76
CA GLY A 258 0.61 37.46 9.19
C GLY A 258 -0.33 36.49 9.90
N VAL A 259 -1.31 35.91 9.19
CA VAL A 259 -2.25 34.92 9.74
C VAL A 259 -1.98 33.54 9.13
N SER A 260 -1.91 32.51 9.98
CA SER A 260 -1.82 31.12 9.53
C SER A 260 -3.18 30.63 9.03
N ILE A 261 -3.24 30.24 7.76
CA ILE A 261 -4.43 29.74 7.06
C ILE A 261 -4.14 28.31 6.60
N TRP A 262 -5.11 27.43 6.83
CA TRP A 262 -5.09 26.09 6.25
C TRP A 262 -5.42 26.17 4.76
N SER A 263 -4.51 25.69 3.93
CA SER A 263 -4.66 25.70 2.47
C SER A 263 -4.91 24.30 1.93
N PRO A 264 -5.70 24.14 0.86
CA PRO A 264 -5.92 22.83 0.25
C PRO A 264 -4.60 22.13 -0.10
N TRP A 265 -4.53 20.80 0.03
CA TRP A 265 -3.32 20.02 -0.29
C TRP A 265 -2.87 20.15 -1.76
N SER A 266 -3.77 20.56 -2.65
CA SER A 266 -3.48 20.87 -4.05
C SER A 266 -2.88 22.26 -4.28
N THR A 267 -2.65 23.04 -3.22
CA THR A 267 -2.08 24.39 -3.33
C THR A 267 -0.63 24.30 -3.76
N LEU A 268 -0.28 25.01 -4.83
CA LEU A 268 1.07 25.14 -5.32
C LEU A 268 1.83 26.21 -4.52
N ALA A 269 3.02 25.86 -4.02
CA ALA A 269 3.95 26.80 -3.41
C ALA A 269 4.80 27.51 -4.48
N THR A 270 5.12 26.78 -5.56
CA THR A 270 5.77 27.31 -6.78
C THR A 270 5.12 26.68 -8.02
N LEU A 271 5.61 26.98 -9.22
CA LEU A 271 5.08 26.40 -10.47
C LEU A 271 5.15 24.86 -10.51
N THR A 272 6.05 24.23 -9.74
CA THR A 272 6.31 22.78 -9.79
C THR A 272 6.25 22.10 -8.43
N THR A 273 6.06 22.83 -7.34
CA THR A 273 6.04 22.26 -5.98
C THR A 273 4.71 22.54 -5.27
N PHE A 274 4.21 21.55 -4.54
CA PHE A 274 3.05 21.68 -3.68
C PHE A 274 3.45 22.20 -2.29
N GLN A 275 2.56 23.00 -1.70
CA GLN A 275 2.72 23.47 -0.32
C GLN A 275 2.75 22.30 0.67
N THR A 276 1.81 21.37 0.51
CA THR A 276 1.80 20.11 1.25
C THR A 276 2.68 19.11 0.54
N ASN A 277 3.64 18.52 1.26
CA ASN A 277 4.44 17.43 0.71
C ASN A 277 3.50 16.28 0.27
N PRO A 278 3.49 15.90 -1.02
CA PRO A 278 2.59 14.88 -1.55
C PRO A 278 2.73 13.51 -0.87
N ALA A 279 3.91 13.20 -0.29
CA ALA A 279 4.13 11.96 0.44
C ALA A 279 3.23 11.83 1.68
N LEU A 280 2.86 12.95 2.32
CA LEU A 280 1.93 12.94 3.46
C LEU A 280 0.53 12.49 3.03
N VAL A 281 0.05 13.01 1.89
CA VAL A 281 -1.24 12.62 1.32
C VAL A 281 -1.19 11.19 0.78
N PHE A 282 -0.07 10.81 0.17
CA PHE A 282 0.19 9.44 -0.28
C PHE A 282 0.15 8.44 0.88
N ALA A 283 0.75 8.78 2.03
CA ALA A 283 0.72 7.95 3.24
C ALA A 283 -0.70 7.72 3.73
N LEU A 284 -1.51 8.79 3.81
CA LEU A 284 -2.92 8.72 4.18
C LEU A 284 -3.68 7.81 3.22
N LEU A 285 -3.56 8.04 1.91
CA LEU A 285 -4.29 7.28 0.89
C LEU A 285 -3.89 5.80 0.83
N ALA A 286 -2.59 5.49 1.00
CA ALA A 286 -2.11 4.11 1.08
C ALA A 286 -2.74 3.37 2.28
N MET A 287 -2.85 4.04 3.44
CA MET A 287 -3.52 3.44 4.60
C MET A 287 -5.04 3.36 4.42
N MET A 288 -5.67 4.37 3.80
CA MET A 288 -7.08 4.35 3.46
C MET A 288 -7.42 3.19 2.53
N LEU A 289 -6.58 2.87 1.54
CA LEU A 289 -6.79 1.70 0.67
C LEU A 289 -6.86 0.41 1.48
N TYR A 290 -5.91 0.19 2.39
CA TYR A 290 -5.91 -0.98 3.26
C TYR A 290 -7.17 -1.03 4.15
N TRP A 291 -7.51 0.09 4.79
CA TRP A 291 -8.69 0.22 5.64
C TRP A 291 -10.00 -0.01 4.88
N LEU A 292 -10.15 0.57 3.69
CA LEU A 292 -11.31 0.38 2.80
C LEU A 292 -11.47 -1.06 2.35
N MET A 293 -10.37 -1.74 2.05
CA MET A 293 -10.42 -3.15 1.67
C MET A 293 -10.85 -4.04 2.83
N LEU A 294 -10.40 -3.72 4.06
CA LEU A 294 -10.83 -4.39 5.30
C LEU A 294 -12.24 -4.04 5.75
N SER A 295 -12.86 -2.98 5.22
CA SER A 295 -14.24 -2.64 5.55
C SER A 295 -15.13 -3.87 5.37
N PRO A 296 -15.83 -4.31 6.44
CA PRO A 296 -16.70 -5.48 6.36
C PRO A 296 -17.67 -5.32 5.20
N ARG A 297 -18.09 -6.43 4.58
CA ARG A 297 -19.33 -6.43 3.79
C ARG A 297 -20.44 -6.03 4.77
N LEU A 298 -20.74 -4.73 4.84
CA LEU A 298 -21.66 -4.09 5.78
C LEU A 298 -23.11 -4.49 5.45
N GLY A 299 -23.43 -5.77 5.59
CA GLY A 299 -24.75 -6.31 5.22
C GLY A 299 -25.04 -7.74 5.67
N ALA A 300 -24.05 -8.56 6.03
CA ALA A 300 -24.29 -9.96 6.36
C ALA A 300 -24.71 -10.18 7.84
N ARG A 301 -25.81 -9.57 8.26
CA ARG A 301 -26.69 -10.17 9.29
C ARG A 301 -27.95 -10.62 8.55
N GLU A 302 -28.00 -11.92 8.26
CA GLU A 302 -29.16 -12.67 7.75
C GLU A 302 -29.82 -12.11 6.47
N LEU A 303 -29.49 -12.73 5.34
CA LEU A 303 -30.03 -12.45 4.01
C LEU A 303 -31.58 -12.48 4.02
N LYS A 304 -32.21 -11.30 3.99
CA LYS A 304 -33.57 -11.09 3.47
C LYS A 304 -33.44 -10.43 2.09
N ALA A 305 -34.41 -10.63 1.20
CA ALA A 305 -34.35 -10.12 -0.17
C ALA A 305 -34.21 -8.58 -0.28
N ALA A 306 -34.65 -7.83 0.75
CA ALA A 306 -34.43 -6.38 0.84
C ALA A 306 -32.94 -5.99 0.94
N THR A 307 -32.09 -6.88 1.48
CA THR A 307 -30.66 -6.63 1.66
C THR A 307 -29.87 -6.68 0.34
N ILE A 308 -30.41 -7.28 -0.73
CA ILE A 308 -29.74 -7.39 -2.04
C ILE A 308 -29.67 -6.02 -2.74
N GLY A 309 -30.73 -5.20 -2.65
CA GLY A 309 -30.74 -3.83 -3.17
C GLY A 309 -29.80 -2.91 -2.40
N GLU A 310 -29.75 -3.03 -1.07
CA GLU A 310 -28.77 -2.32 -0.25
C GLU A 310 -27.34 -2.76 -0.54
N ASP A 311 -27.09 -4.05 -0.82
CA ASP A 311 -25.74 -4.56 -1.11
C ASP A 311 -25.19 -4.03 -2.45
N ILE A 312 -26.03 -3.79 -3.46
CA ILE A 312 -25.60 -3.18 -4.73
C ILE A 312 -25.21 -1.71 -4.51
N ILE A 313 -25.99 -0.96 -3.74
CA ILE A 313 -25.69 0.44 -3.41
C ILE A 313 -24.44 0.52 -2.50
N LYS A 314 -24.30 -0.39 -1.52
CA LYS A 314 -23.11 -0.49 -0.66
C LYS A 314 -21.86 -0.95 -1.43
N GLY A 315 -22.03 -1.83 -2.41
CA GLY A 315 -20.99 -2.27 -3.34
C GLY A 315 -20.53 -1.15 -4.27
N GLY A 316 -21.47 -0.36 -4.81
CA GLY A 316 -21.21 0.84 -5.60
C GLY A 316 -20.43 1.89 -4.82
N ASN A 317 -20.81 2.14 -3.56
CA ASN A 317 -20.06 3.04 -2.68
C ASN A 317 -18.64 2.56 -2.43
N LYS A 318 -18.42 1.24 -2.21
CA LYS A 318 -17.07 0.68 -2.06
C LYS A 318 -16.26 0.82 -3.35
N ALA A 319 -16.86 0.57 -4.52
CA ALA A 319 -16.19 0.74 -5.80
C ALA A 319 -15.80 2.21 -6.05
N LEU A 320 -16.68 3.17 -5.74
CA LEU A 320 -16.40 4.60 -5.84
C LEU A 320 -15.27 5.01 -4.89
N MET A 321 -15.28 4.55 -3.64
CA MET A 321 -14.20 4.84 -2.68
C MET A 321 -12.86 4.25 -3.13
N LEU A 322 -12.86 3.04 -3.69
CA LEU A 322 -11.64 2.44 -4.26
C LEU A 322 -11.14 3.21 -5.48
N PHE A 323 -12.04 3.65 -6.36
CA PHE A 323 -11.70 4.52 -7.49
C PHE A 323 -11.06 5.83 -7.01
N LEU A 324 -11.67 6.50 -6.02
CA LEU A 324 -11.14 7.72 -5.42
C LEU A 324 -9.75 7.47 -4.84
N VAL A 325 -9.54 6.38 -4.09
CA VAL A 325 -8.23 6.10 -3.49
C VAL A 325 -7.17 5.85 -4.56
N PHE A 326 -7.50 5.13 -5.64
CA PHE A 326 -6.56 4.88 -6.74
C PHE A 326 -6.18 6.17 -7.47
N ILE A 327 -7.16 7.00 -7.85
CA ILE A 327 -6.86 8.25 -8.56
C ILE A 327 -6.16 9.26 -7.64
N GLY A 328 -6.49 9.27 -6.35
CA GLY A 328 -5.79 10.08 -5.34
C GLY A 328 -4.33 9.65 -5.16
N MET A 329 -4.06 8.35 -5.08
CA MET A 329 -2.69 7.83 -4.96
C MET A 329 -1.86 8.15 -6.20
N LEU A 330 -2.47 8.03 -7.38
CA LEU A 330 -1.84 8.45 -8.64
C LEU A 330 -1.55 9.95 -8.62
N ALA A 331 -2.51 10.79 -8.23
CA ALA A 331 -2.31 12.23 -8.12
C ALA A 331 -1.18 12.58 -7.15
N ALA A 332 -1.17 11.99 -5.95
CA ALA A 332 -0.11 12.23 -4.96
C ALA A 332 1.26 11.69 -5.43
N GLY A 333 1.29 10.55 -6.13
CA GLY A 333 2.50 10.01 -6.75
C GLY A 333 3.07 10.94 -7.83
N GLN A 334 2.22 11.41 -8.74
CA GLN A 334 2.62 12.32 -9.81
C GLN A 334 3.01 13.71 -9.28
N ALA A 335 2.33 14.19 -8.23
CA ALA A 335 2.67 15.43 -7.52
C ALA A 335 4.12 15.48 -7.03
N GLY A 336 4.75 14.33 -6.77
CA GLY A 336 6.15 14.23 -6.40
C GLY A 336 7.16 14.37 -7.56
N ALA A 337 6.73 14.41 -8.83
CA ALA A 337 7.61 14.40 -10.02
C ALA A 337 8.09 15.79 -10.46
N PHE A 338 7.58 16.87 -9.85
CA PHE A 338 7.98 18.26 -10.10
C PHE A 338 7.82 18.75 -11.56
N THR A 339 6.86 18.19 -12.31
CA THR A 339 6.53 18.60 -13.69
C THR A 339 5.50 19.73 -13.72
N GLU A 340 5.68 20.71 -14.62
CA GLU A 340 4.62 21.68 -14.96
C GLU A 340 3.41 20.94 -15.57
N GLY A 341 2.21 21.15 -15.03
CA GLY A 341 0.97 20.49 -15.49
C GLY A 341 0.45 19.36 -14.59
N VAL A 342 1.25 18.85 -13.66
CA VAL A 342 0.79 17.91 -12.61
C VAL A 342 -0.27 18.52 -11.67
N GLY A 343 -0.37 19.85 -11.64
CA GLY A 343 -1.50 20.56 -11.03
C GLY A 343 -2.88 20.11 -11.52
N GLY A 344 -2.99 19.55 -12.74
CA GLY A 344 -4.25 19.05 -13.30
C GLY A 344 -4.83 17.84 -12.57
N LEU A 345 -4.00 16.97 -11.99
CA LEU A 345 -4.45 15.87 -11.11
C LEU A 345 -4.34 16.23 -9.63
N GLY A 346 -3.59 17.29 -9.28
CA GLY A 346 -3.36 17.72 -7.90
C GLY A 346 -4.64 17.94 -7.11
N PHE A 347 -5.76 18.32 -7.74
CA PHE A 347 -7.05 18.45 -7.06
C PHE A 347 -7.53 17.14 -6.42
N PHE A 348 -7.20 15.98 -7.01
CA PHE A 348 -7.56 14.67 -6.44
C PHE A 348 -6.81 14.39 -5.14
N MET A 349 -5.69 15.06 -4.86
CA MET A 349 -5.08 14.98 -3.53
C MET A 349 -6.04 15.46 -2.45
N VAL A 350 -6.95 16.39 -2.73
CA VAL A 350 -7.97 16.87 -1.79
C VAL A 350 -9.26 16.07 -1.90
N ILE A 351 -9.81 15.94 -3.13
CA ILE A 351 -11.15 15.36 -3.33
C ILE A 351 -11.18 13.88 -3.00
N ALA A 352 -10.15 13.10 -3.35
CA ALA A 352 -10.16 11.67 -3.09
C ALA A 352 -10.25 11.32 -1.59
N PRO A 353 -9.31 11.77 -0.72
CA PRO A 353 -9.39 11.45 0.70
C PRO A 353 -10.62 12.06 1.36
N ALA A 354 -11.01 13.30 1.02
CA ALA A 354 -12.22 13.91 1.56
C ALA A 354 -13.49 13.13 1.17
N GLY A 355 -13.62 12.75 -0.10
CA GLY A 355 -14.75 11.98 -0.61
C GLY A 355 -14.84 10.61 0.05
N ILE A 356 -13.72 9.92 0.24
CA ILE A 356 -13.70 8.65 0.97
C ILE A 356 -14.14 8.82 2.42
N MET A 357 -13.62 9.83 3.14
CA MET A 357 -14.02 10.08 4.52
C MET A 357 -15.50 10.42 4.63
N PHE A 358 -16.03 11.22 3.69
CA PHE A 358 -17.45 11.58 3.65
C PHE A 358 -18.33 10.36 3.37
N ILE A 359 -18.02 9.55 2.35
CA ILE A 359 -18.79 8.35 2.02
C ILE A 359 -18.72 7.33 3.16
N MET A 360 -17.53 7.10 3.73
CA MET A 360 -17.38 6.21 4.88
C MET A 360 -18.18 6.72 6.08
N GLY A 361 -18.08 8.01 6.40
CA GLY A 361 -18.86 8.64 7.47
C GLY A 361 -20.36 8.44 7.27
N ALA A 362 -20.86 8.76 6.06
CA ALA A 362 -22.27 8.59 5.71
C ALA A 362 -22.73 7.12 5.85
N LEU A 363 -21.91 6.15 5.43
CA LEU A 363 -22.20 4.72 5.59
C LEU A 363 -22.28 4.27 7.06
N TYR A 364 -21.58 4.96 7.97
CA TYR A 364 -21.62 4.69 9.40
C TYR A 364 -22.76 5.41 10.13
N THR A 365 -23.14 6.61 9.69
CA THR A 365 -24.23 7.40 10.29
C THR A 365 -25.60 7.07 9.74
N ALA A 366 -25.70 6.44 8.57
CA ALA A 366 -26.98 6.01 7.97
C ALA A 366 -27.60 4.77 8.65
N LYS A 367 -27.06 4.33 9.78
CA LYS A 367 -27.59 3.26 10.64
C LYS A 367 -27.98 3.85 11.98
#